data_AF-A0A7S2IU40-F1
#
_entry.id   AF-A0A7S2IU40-F1
#
_cell.length_a   1.000
_cell.length_b   1.000
_cell.length_c   1.000
_cell.angle_alpha   90.00
_cell.angle_beta   90.00
_cell.angle_gamma   90.00
#
_symmetry.space_group_name_H-M   'P 1'
#
loop_
_entity.id
_entity.type
_entity.pdbx_description
1 polymer ?
#
loop_
_entity_poly.entity_id
_entity_poly.type
_entity_poly.pdbx_seq_one_letter_code
_entity_poly.pdbx_strand_id
1 'polypeptide(L)'
;VLAATAVRAAAPRDIRTGPAMAPPAGAANEAAIAKAVGGRKAKTRKGRKILQEREPKVVEDAKTALILKGNKANVDTMRLLRDLHRLRTPLSMLYSREHELHPFEDATRLEALCNKHDHGLFAFGSSSKKRPSRLVLGRLFDGHILDMQELKVSDFKGIDAFPSFKKDSVLGSKPLLLFQGASFETDERLKRVKSLLLDFFGG
;
A
#
# COMPACT_ATOMS: atom_id res chain seq x y z
N VAL A 1 26.58 25.46 -42.87
CA VAL A 1 25.85 24.70 -43.91
C VAL A 1 25.56 23.31 -43.38
N LEU A 2 24.36 23.10 -42.84
CA LEU A 2 23.68 21.79 -42.77
C LEU A 2 22.27 22.06 -42.20
N ALA A 3 21.30 22.09 -43.10
CA ALA A 3 19.89 22.21 -42.80
C ALA A 3 19.35 20.86 -42.33
N ALA A 4 18.74 20.83 -41.15
CA ALA A 4 17.98 19.67 -40.68
C ALA A 4 16.50 19.86 -41.08
N THR A 5 16.11 19.11 -42.10
CA THR A 5 14.77 19.05 -42.68
C THR A 5 13.78 18.46 -41.67
N ALA A 6 12.79 19.25 -41.25
CA ALA A 6 11.69 18.78 -40.40
C ALA A 6 10.72 17.90 -41.23
N VAL A 7 10.68 16.60 -40.92
CA VAL A 7 9.67 15.68 -41.46
C VAL A 7 8.38 15.85 -40.65
N ARG A 8 7.38 16.47 -41.28
CA ARG A 8 6.03 16.65 -40.74
C ARG A 8 5.29 15.32 -40.75
N ALA A 9 5.06 14.73 -39.58
CA ALA A 9 4.23 13.54 -39.44
C ALA A 9 2.76 13.85 -39.82
N ALA A 10 2.20 13.04 -40.71
CA ALA A 10 0.82 13.16 -41.17
C ALA A 10 -0.18 12.72 -40.10
N ALA A 11 -1.27 13.47 -39.95
CA ALA A 11 -2.38 13.13 -39.07
C ALA A 11 -3.10 11.84 -39.52
N PRO A 12 -3.52 10.96 -38.60
CA PRO A 12 -4.29 9.77 -38.97
C PRO A 12 -5.68 10.17 -39.50
N ARG A 13 -6.09 9.51 -40.58
CA ARG A 13 -7.37 9.72 -41.28
C ARG A 13 -8.54 9.23 -40.43
N ASP A 14 -9.59 10.04 -40.37
CA ASP A 14 -10.89 9.70 -39.74
C ASP A 14 -11.45 8.38 -40.29
N ILE A 15 -11.48 7.36 -39.44
CA ILE A 15 -12.23 6.13 -39.69
C ILE A 15 -13.69 6.44 -39.35
N ARG A 16 -14.53 6.43 -40.38
CA ARG A 16 -15.98 6.63 -40.30
C ARG A 16 -16.59 5.76 -39.19
N THR A 17 -17.26 6.41 -38.24
CA THR A 17 -18.07 5.77 -37.20
C THR A 17 -19.20 4.95 -37.81
N GLY A 18 -19.09 3.62 -37.73
CA GLY A 18 -20.22 2.71 -37.91
C GLY A 18 -21.22 2.83 -36.74
N PRO A 19 -22.45 2.29 -36.88
CA PRO A 19 -23.47 2.40 -35.84
C PRO A 19 -22.97 1.79 -34.52
N ALA A 20 -23.19 2.49 -33.42
CA ALA A 20 -22.79 2.07 -32.09
C ALA A 20 -23.33 0.67 -31.79
N MET A 21 -22.42 -0.29 -31.64
CA MET A 21 -22.74 -1.63 -31.16
C MET A 21 -23.36 -1.50 -29.78
N ALA A 22 -24.58 -2.02 -29.61
CA ALA A 22 -25.28 -2.01 -28.34
C ALA A 22 -24.38 -2.63 -27.25
N PRO A 23 -24.36 -2.07 -26.03
CA PRO A 23 -23.54 -2.62 -24.96
C PRO A 23 -23.94 -4.09 -24.71
N PRO A 24 -22.97 -4.99 -24.47
CA PRO A 24 -23.28 -6.38 -24.18
C PRO A 24 -24.18 -6.47 -22.94
N ALA A 25 -25.08 -7.46 -22.94
CA ALA A 25 -26.12 -7.71 -21.94
C ALA A 25 -25.61 -8.07 -20.52
N GLY A 26 -24.42 -7.61 -20.13
CA GLY A 26 -23.82 -7.77 -18.81
C GLY A 26 -24.01 -6.55 -17.87
N ALA A 27 -24.45 -5.39 -18.38
CA ALA A 27 -24.62 -4.18 -17.57
C ALA A 27 -25.64 -4.35 -16.42
N ALA A 28 -26.62 -5.25 -16.60
CA ALA A 28 -27.59 -5.60 -15.57
C ALA A 28 -26.95 -6.37 -14.38
N ASN A 29 -25.89 -7.15 -14.64
CA ASN A 29 -25.19 -7.92 -13.61
C ASN A 29 -24.20 -7.05 -12.82
N GLU A 30 -23.50 -6.09 -13.44
CA GLU A 30 -22.65 -5.12 -12.73
C GLU A 30 -23.47 -4.25 -11.77
N ALA A 31 -24.64 -3.77 -12.22
CA ALA A 31 -25.54 -2.98 -11.38
C ALA A 31 -26.13 -3.80 -10.22
N ALA A 32 -26.36 -5.10 -10.42
CA ALA A 32 -26.84 -6.00 -9.38
C ALA A 32 -25.77 -6.31 -8.33
N ILE A 33 -24.50 -6.50 -8.74
CA ILE A 33 -23.35 -6.67 -7.84
C ILE A 33 -23.11 -5.37 -7.05
N ALA A 34 -23.13 -4.21 -7.71
CA ALA A 34 -22.98 -2.91 -7.05
C ALA A 34 -24.11 -2.62 -6.03
N LYS A 35 -25.32 -3.12 -6.28
CA LYS A 35 -26.46 -3.00 -5.36
C LYS A 35 -26.35 -3.95 -4.17
N ALA A 36 -25.74 -5.13 -4.33
CA ALA A 36 -25.48 -6.08 -3.26
C ALA A 36 -24.35 -5.61 -2.31
N VAL A 37 -23.40 -4.82 -2.81
CA VAL A 37 -22.23 -4.32 -2.06
C VAL A 37 -22.51 -3.02 -1.27
N GLY A 38 -23.73 -2.46 -1.33
CA GLY A 38 -24.19 -1.46 -0.34
C GLY A 38 -23.30 -0.21 -0.19
N GLY A 39 -22.81 0.37 -1.28
CA GLY A 39 -21.92 1.54 -1.23
C GLY A 39 -22.63 2.87 -0.89
N ARG A 40 -21.98 3.72 -0.07
CA ARG A 40 -22.41 5.10 0.19
C ARG A 40 -22.36 5.93 -1.10
N LYS A 41 -23.48 6.45 -1.59
CA LYS A 41 -23.48 7.33 -2.79
C LYS A 41 -22.95 8.72 -2.47
N ALA A 42 -21.85 9.12 -3.11
CA ALA A 42 -21.32 10.48 -2.98
C ALA A 42 -22.18 11.52 -3.72
N LYS A 43 -22.39 12.67 -3.07
CA LYS A 43 -23.14 13.80 -3.62
C LYS A 43 -22.36 14.57 -4.70
N THR A 44 -21.03 14.65 -4.57
CA THR A 44 -20.17 15.42 -5.49
C THR A 44 -19.52 14.54 -6.56
N ARG A 45 -19.22 15.10 -7.74
CA ARG A 45 -18.51 14.40 -8.83
C ARG A 45 -17.16 13.84 -8.37
N LYS A 46 -16.37 14.64 -7.62
CA LYS A 46 -15.07 14.22 -7.07
C LYS A 46 -15.23 13.04 -6.11
N GLY A 47 -16.23 13.08 -5.23
CA GLY A 47 -16.51 11.99 -4.31
C GLY A 47 -16.92 10.69 -5.02
N ARG A 48 -17.72 10.79 -6.10
CA ARG A 48 -18.09 9.63 -6.91
C ARG A 48 -16.87 8.98 -7.57
N LYS A 49 -15.95 9.78 -8.12
CA LYS A 49 -14.70 9.28 -8.71
C LYS A 49 -13.83 8.52 -7.69
N ILE A 50 -13.67 9.08 -6.48
CA ILE A 50 -12.91 8.42 -5.41
C ILE A 50 -13.56 7.10 -5.01
N LEU A 51 -14.89 7.05 -4.88
CA LEU A 51 -15.57 5.80 -4.53
C LEU A 51 -15.43 4.74 -5.63
N GLN A 52 -15.53 5.14 -6.89
CA GLN A 52 -15.32 4.25 -8.03
C GLN A 52 -13.86 3.76 -8.12
N GLU A 53 -12.88 4.60 -7.78
CA GLU A 53 -11.48 4.19 -7.71
C GLU A 53 -11.21 3.17 -6.59
N ARG A 54 -12.03 3.16 -5.53
CA ARG A 54 -11.98 2.24 -4.38
C ARG A 54 -12.82 0.97 -4.55
N GLU A 55 -13.67 0.91 -5.58
CA GLU A 55 -14.44 -0.30 -5.86
C GLU A 55 -13.50 -1.44 -6.28
N PRO A 56 -13.83 -2.70 -5.94
CA PRO A 56 -13.02 -3.85 -6.29
C PRO A 56 -12.85 -3.98 -7.81
N LYS A 57 -11.64 -4.33 -8.25
CA LYS A 57 -11.26 -4.38 -9.67
C LYS A 57 -10.78 -5.77 -10.04
N VAL A 58 -11.01 -6.17 -11.29
CA VAL A 58 -10.46 -7.45 -11.80
C VAL A 58 -8.93 -7.41 -11.84
N VAL A 59 -8.36 -6.25 -12.21
CA VAL A 59 -6.92 -5.97 -12.13
C VAL A 59 -6.71 -4.95 -11.03
N GLU A 60 -6.11 -5.40 -9.94
CA GLU A 60 -5.88 -4.60 -8.75
C GLU A 60 -4.73 -3.60 -8.92
N ASP A 61 -4.84 -2.46 -8.25
CA ASP A 61 -3.77 -1.46 -8.18
C ASP A 61 -2.67 -1.91 -7.21
N ALA A 62 -1.53 -1.21 -7.24
CA ALA A 62 -0.46 -1.43 -6.27
C ALA A 62 -0.98 -1.13 -4.85
N LYS A 63 -0.83 -2.11 -3.95
CA LYS A 63 -1.29 -1.98 -2.56
C LYS A 63 -0.61 -0.80 -1.88
N THR A 64 -1.36 0.04 -1.21
CA THR A 64 -0.84 1.17 -0.46
C THR A 64 -0.79 0.85 1.04
N ALA A 65 0.17 1.44 1.76
CA ALA A 65 0.40 1.16 3.18
C ALA A 65 0.17 2.39 4.08
N LEU A 66 -0.58 2.19 5.16
CA LEU A 66 -0.72 3.16 6.24
C LEU A 66 0.33 2.90 7.33
N ILE A 67 1.19 3.88 7.58
CA ILE A 67 2.26 3.77 8.59
C ILE A 67 1.84 4.58 9.81
N LEU A 68 1.63 3.90 10.93
CA LEU A 68 1.05 4.43 12.16
C LEU A 68 2.07 4.43 13.30
N LYS A 69 2.07 5.54 14.05
CA LYS A 69 2.79 5.64 15.31
C LYS A 69 1.86 5.32 16.48
N GLY A 70 2.23 4.33 17.30
CA GLY A 70 1.56 4.03 18.56
C GLY A 70 1.82 5.08 19.63
N ASN A 71 0.99 5.10 20.68
CA ASN A 71 1.07 6.05 21.79
C ASN A 71 2.49 6.12 22.40
N LYS A 72 3.11 4.96 22.64
CA LYS A 72 4.50 4.88 23.10
C LYS A 72 5.36 4.35 21.96
N ALA A 73 6.26 5.18 21.43
CA ALA A 73 7.27 4.79 20.45
C ALA A 73 8.60 5.45 20.81
N ASN A 74 9.69 4.67 20.86
CA ASN A 74 11.02 5.22 21.08
C ASN A 74 11.55 5.89 19.81
N VAL A 75 12.67 6.62 19.95
CA VAL A 75 13.30 7.36 18.85
C VAL A 75 13.63 6.44 17.67
N ASP A 76 14.13 5.23 17.95
CA ASP A 76 14.49 4.26 16.91
C ASP A 76 13.27 3.73 16.15
N THR A 77 12.18 3.41 16.85
CA THR A 77 10.92 3.01 16.20
C THR A 77 10.38 4.15 15.33
N MET A 78 10.43 5.40 15.80
CA MET A 78 10.00 6.55 15.00
C MET A 78 10.90 6.79 13.78
N ARG A 79 12.21 6.56 13.88
CA ARG A 79 13.13 6.62 12.73
C ARG A 79 12.86 5.48 11.76
N LEU A 80 12.67 4.26 12.24
CA LEU A 80 12.30 3.10 11.44
C LEU A 80 11.01 3.33 10.65
N LEU A 81 9.95 3.84 11.27
CA LEU A 81 8.69 4.13 10.57
C LEU A 81 8.88 5.17 9.45
N ARG A 82 9.73 6.18 9.67
CA ARG A 82 10.08 7.18 8.64
C ARG A 82 10.89 6.57 7.50
N ASP A 83 11.84 5.70 7.82
CA ASP A 83 12.66 5.02 6.82
C ASP A 83 11.81 4.02 6.00
N LEU A 84 10.86 3.31 6.62
CA LEU A 84 9.87 2.48 5.93
C LEU A 84 8.98 3.30 4.99
N HIS A 85 8.54 4.48 5.42
CA HIS A 85 7.76 5.39 4.58
C HIS A 85 8.57 5.84 3.36
N ARG A 86 9.84 6.21 3.55
CA ARG A 86 10.74 6.60 2.45
C ARG A 86 10.92 5.47 1.43
N LEU A 87 11.17 4.25 1.91
CA LEU A 87 11.34 3.07 1.04
C LEU A 87 10.07 2.75 0.24
N ARG A 88 8.89 3.06 0.78
CA ARG A 88 7.59 2.78 0.15
C ARG A 88 6.95 4.00 -0.50
N THR A 89 7.65 5.13 -0.64
CA THR A 89 7.10 6.31 -1.34
C THR A 89 7.03 5.99 -2.85
N PRO A 90 5.91 6.24 -3.56
CA PRO A 90 4.70 6.99 -3.15
C PRO A 90 3.54 6.16 -2.59
N LEU A 91 3.69 4.83 -2.47
CA LEU A 91 2.65 3.88 -2.05
C LEU A 91 2.43 3.81 -0.53
N SER A 92 2.81 4.84 0.23
CA SER A 92 2.60 4.86 1.67
C SER A 92 2.23 6.23 2.20
N MET A 93 1.46 6.23 3.29
CA MET A 93 1.10 7.43 4.04
C MET A 93 1.62 7.28 5.47
N LEU A 94 2.50 8.20 5.89
CA LEU A 94 2.91 8.29 7.29
C LEU A 94 1.91 9.12 8.08
N TYR A 95 1.34 8.52 9.11
CA TYR A 95 0.42 9.19 10.02
C TYR A 95 1.15 9.56 11.32
N SER A 96 1.52 10.85 11.40
CA SER A 96 2.39 11.36 12.47
C SER A 96 1.70 11.48 13.84
N ARG A 97 0.37 11.50 13.88
CA ARG A 97 -0.39 11.60 15.13
C ARG A 97 -0.22 10.30 15.93
N GLU A 98 -0.21 10.43 17.25
CA GLU A 98 -0.15 9.28 18.15
C GLU A 98 -1.52 8.62 18.26
N HIS A 99 -1.52 7.29 18.20
CA HIS A 99 -2.73 6.48 18.33
C HIS A 99 -2.60 5.49 19.47
N GLU A 100 -3.57 5.52 20.38
CA GLU A 100 -3.75 4.46 21.36
C GLU A 100 -4.47 3.29 20.70
N LEU A 101 -3.67 2.40 20.10
CA LEU A 101 -4.10 1.19 19.42
C LEU A 101 -3.34 -0.01 20.01
N HIS A 102 -4.07 -1.09 20.20
CA HIS A 102 -3.53 -2.39 20.58
C HIS A 102 -4.03 -3.41 19.55
N PRO A 103 -3.33 -3.56 18.40
CA PRO A 103 -3.85 -4.33 17.26
C PRO A 103 -4.26 -5.78 17.56
N PHE A 104 -3.62 -6.40 18.55
CA PHE A 104 -3.91 -7.77 18.98
C PHE A 104 -5.04 -7.88 20.00
N GLU A 105 -5.49 -6.76 20.58
CA GLU A 105 -6.60 -6.71 21.54
C GLU A 105 -7.88 -6.19 20.86
N ASP A 106 -7.76 -5.06 20.15
CA ASP A 106 -8.85 -4.46 19.37
C ASP A 106 -8.32 -3.89 18.04
N ALA A 107 -8.79 -4.48 16.95
CA ALA A 107 -8.48 -4.12 15.58
C ALA A 107 -9.41 -3.04 15.00
N THR A 108 -10.57 -2.79 15.62
CA THR A 108 -11.67 -1.99 15.03
C THR A 108 -11.22 -0.59 14.60
N ARG A 109 -10.45 0.08 15.46
CA ARG A 109 -9.92 1.42 15.17
C ARG A 109 -8.87 1.40 14.08
N LEU A 110 -8.05 0.35 14.01
CA LEU A 110 -7.02 0.18 13.00
C LEU A 110 -7.66 -0.06 11.63
N GLU A 111 -8.66 -0.95 11.56
CA GLU A 111 -9.47 -1.19 10.36
C GLU A 111 -10.17 0.09 9.90
N ALA A 112 -10.82 0.81 10.81
CA ALA A 112 -11.48 2.08 10.47
C ALA A 112 -10.51 3.13 9.89
N LEU A 113 -9.28 3.21 10.40
CA LEU A 113 -8.25 4.10 9.87
C LEU A 113 -7.79 3.65 8.47
N CYS A 114 -7.51 2.37 8.29
CA CYS A 114 -7.11 1.82 6.99
C CYS A 114 -8.20 2.01 5.94
N ASN A 115 -9.46 1.74 6.28
CA ASN A 115 -10.62 1.92 5.39
C ASN A 115 -10.91 3.38 5.08
N LYS A 116 -10.67 4.28 6.04
CA LYS A 116 -10.81 5.72 5.82
C LYS A 116 -9.80 6.21 4.78
N HIS A 117 -8.54 5.79 4.93
CA HIS A 117 -7.44 6.23 4.08
C HIS A 117 -7.23 5.36 2.83
N ASP A 118 -7.97 4.25 2.70
CA ASP A 118 -7.89 3.32 1.57
C ASP A 118 -6.51 2.66 1.42
N HIS A 119 -6.09 2.00 2.51
CA HIS A 119 -4.85 1.26 2.57
C HIS A 119 -5.10 -0.20 2.91
N GLY A 120 -4.68 -1.11 2.01
CA GLY A 120 -4.76 -2.56 2.23
C GLY A 120 -3.62 -3.12 3.08
N LEU A 121 -2.61 -2.32 3.38
CA LEU A 121 -1.47 -2.69 4.21
C LEU A 121 -1.31 -1.69 5.35
N PHE A 122 -0.75 -2.12 6.47
CA PHE A 122 -0.35 -1.21 7.53
C PHE A 122 0.97 -1.61 8.18
N ALA A 123 1.63 -0.60 8.75
CA ALA A 123 2.74 -0.77 9.66
C ALA A 123 2.45 0.02 10.93
N PHE A 124 2.61 -0.61 12.09
CA PHE A 124 2.38 0.01 13.39
C PHE A 124 3.60 -0.14 14.28
N GLY A 125 4.19 0.98 14.70
CA GLY A 125 5.33 0.98 15.61
C GLY A 125 4.90 1.29 17.04
N SER A 126 5.31 0.45 17.99
CA SER A 126 5.10 0.70 19.43
C SER A 126 6.30 0.24 20.25
N SER A 127 6.44 0.74 21.47
CA SER A 127 7.52 0.37 22.38
C SER A 127 7.03 0.45 23.83
N SER A 128 7.32 -0.61 24.58
CA SER A 128 7.04 -0.71 26.02
C SER A 128 8.20 -1.37 26.76
N LYS A 129 8.21 -1.31 28.10
CA LYS A 129 9.26 -1.97 28.91
C LYS A 129 9.30 -3.49 28.68
N LYS A 130 8.13 -4.14 28.56
CA LYS A 130 8.01 -5.59 28.31
C LYS A 130 8.28 -5.95 26.85
N ARG A 131 7.90 -5.08 25.92
CA ARG A 131 8.02 -5.26 24.46
C ARG A 131 8.68 -4.02 23.86
N PRO A 132 10.02 -3.88 23.97
CA PRO A 132 10.72 -2.74 23.38
C PRO A 132 10.74 -2.86 21.86
N SER A 133 10.64 -1.72 21.17
CA SER A 133 10.78 -1.58 19.71
C SER A 133 10.05 -2.67 18.90
N ARG A 134 8.71 -2.63 18.91
CA ARG A 134 7.86 -3.56 18.15
C ARG A 134 7.34 -2.90 16.90
N LEU A 135 7.49 -3.62 15.79
CA LEU A 135 6.89 -3.30 14.52
C LEU A 135 5.84 -4.37 14.24
N VAL A 136 4.59 -3.97 14.07
CA VAL A 136 3.52 -4.84 13.58
C VAL A 136 3.29 -4.50 12.11
N LEU A 137 3.42 -5.50 11.25
CA LEU A 137 3.03 -5.39 9.84
C LEU A 137 1.77 -6.23 9.64
N GLY A 138 0.86 -5.78 8.79
CA GLY A 138 -0.33 -6.56 8.49
C GLY A 138 -1.04 -6.11 7.23
N ARG A 139 -2.02 -6.93 6.85
CA ARG A 139 -2.81 -6.76 5.62
C ARG A 139 -4.27 -6.78 5.95
N LEU A 140 -5.03 -6.05 5.16
CA LEU A 140 -6.47 -6.06 5.19
C LEU A 140 -7.00 -6.73 3.93
N PHE A 141 -8.11 -7.43 4.08
CA PHE A 141 -8.93 -7.96 3.01
C PHE A 141 -10.38 -7.52 3.26
N ASP A 142 -10.99 -6.91 2.26
CA ASP A 142 -12.35 -6.33 2.37
C ASP A 142 -12.53 -5.41 3.61
N GLY A 143 -11.49 -4.64 3.91
CA GLY A 143 -11.47 -3.71 5.03
C GLY A 143 -11.38 -4.34 6.42
N HIS A 144 -11.17 -5.65 6.51
CA HIS A 144 -10.92 -6.38 7.75
C HIS A 144 -9.51 -6.95 7.79
N ILE A 145 -8.95 -7.15 8.99
CA ILE A 145 -7.61 -7.72 9.13
C ILE A 145 -7.58 -9.16 8.62
N LEU A 146 -6.70 -9.43 7.65
CA LEU A 146 -6.42 -10.77 7.15
C LEU A 146 -5.36 -11.47 8.01
N ASP A 147 -4.21 -10.82 8.15
CA ASP A 147 -3.10 -11.31 8.97
C ASP A 147 -2.23 -10.16 9.51
N MET A 148 -1.56 -10.45 10.63
CA MET A 148 -0.63 -9.53 11.28
C MET A 148 0.58 -10.30 11.78
N GLN A 149 1.75 -9.69 11.68
CA GLN A 149 2.98 -10.22 12.25
C GLN A 149 3.70 -9.16 13.08
N GLU A 150 3.99 -9.53 14.33
CA GLU A 150 4.77 -8.72 15.26
C GLU A 150 6.26 -9.08 15.14
N LEU A 151 7.08 -8.08 14.88
CA LEU A 151 8.52 -8.18 14.77
C LEU A 151 9.17 -7.36 15.89
N LYS A 152 10.13 -7.97 16.59
CA LYS A 152 11.01 -7.25 17.52
C LYS A 152 12.17 -6.66 16.73
N VAL A 153 12.39 -5.36 16.88
CA VAL A 153 13.52 -4.65 16.28
C VAL A 153 14.64 -4.55 17.32
N SER A 154 15.82 -5.03 16.95
CA SER A 154 17.06 -4.88 17.73
C SER A 154 18.12 -4.21 16.88
N ASP A 155 19.00 -3.42 17.52
CA ASP A 155 20.19 -2.81 16.91
C ASP A 155 19.89 -2.01 15.62
N PHE A 156 18.80 -1.22 15.66
CA PHE A 156 18.37 -0.42 14.51
C PHE A 156 19.43 0.60 14.08
N LYS A 157 19.75 0.59 12.78
CA LYS A 157 20.55 1.62 12.11
C LYS A 157 19.70 2.23 11.01
N GLY A 158 19.38 3.52 11.16
CA GLY A 158 18.60 4.23 10.16
C GLY A 158 19.39 4.52 8.89
N ILE A 159 18.69 4.91 7.83
CA ILE A 159 19.29 5.22 6.52
C ILE A 159 20.41 6.27 6.64
N ASP A 160 20.24 7.25 7.55
CA ASP A 160 21.22 8.31 7.79
C ASP A 160 22.57 7.82 8.36
N ALA A 161 22.63 6.62 8.94
CA ALA A 161 23.87 6.03 9.44
C ALA A 161 24.78 5.52 8.31
N PHE A 162 24.29 5.47 7.07
CA PHE A 162 25.01 4.96 5.90
C PHE A 162 25.35 6.12 4.94
N PRO A 163 26.62 6.58 4.90
CA PRO A 163 27.02 7.77 4.13
C PRO A 163 26.71 7.66 2.62
N SER A 164 26.82 6.46 2.07
CA SER A 164 26.66 6.19 0.64
C SER A 164 25.21 6.27 0.14
N PHE A 165 24.21 6.11 1.02
CA PHE A 165 22.81 5.97 0.58
C PHE A 165 22.16 7.28 0.12
N LYS A 166 22.69 8.44 0.51
CA LYS A 166 22.05 9.74 0.21
C LYS A 166 22.18 10.18 -1.25
N LYS A 167 23.11 9.61 -2.03
CA LYS A 167 23.34 10.00 -3.42
C LYS A 167 22.68 9.08 -4.45
N ASP A 168 22.45 7.81 -4.12
CA ASP A 168 22.14 6.79 -5.13
C ASP A 168 20.72 6.20 -5.04
N SER A 169 19.95 6.50 -3.97
CA SER A 169 18.59 5.95 -3.83
C SER A 169 17.54 6.82 -4.51
N VAL A 170 17.08 6.40 -5.69
CA VAL A 170 15.94 7.03 -6.38
C VAL A 170 14.64 6.59 -5.69
N LEU A 171 13.86 7.56 -5.18
CA LEU A 171 12.55 7.31 -4.58
C LEU A 171 11.59 6.68 -5.60
N GLY A 172 10.79 5.70 -5.16
CA GLY A 172 9.86 4.97 -6.02
C GLY A 172 10.50 3.84 -6.85
N SER A 173 11.79 3.54 -6.64
CA SER A 173 12.41 2.37 -7.26
C SER A 173 11.84 1.08 -6.69
N LYS A 174 11.60 0.09 -7.55
CA LYS A 174 11.14 -1.24 -7.13
C LYS A 174 12.27 -1.98 -6.40
N PRO A 175 12.09 -2.38 -5.13
CA PRO A 175 13.13 -3.05 -4.38
C PRO A 175 13.33 -4.50 -4.86
N LEU A 176 14.57 -4.98 -4.77
CA LEU A 176 14.88 -6.40 -4.89
C LEU A 176 14.83 -7.05 -3.51
N LEU A 177 14.13 -8.18 -3.41
CA LEU A 177 13.98 -8.93 -2.17
C LEU A 177 14.71 -10.26 -2.27
N LEU A 178 15.66 -10.48 -1.38
CA LEU A 178 16.40 -11.73 -1.26
C LEU A 178 16.09 -12.37 0.10
N PHE A 179 15.49 -13.55 0.09
CA PHE A 179 15.25 -14.34 1.29
C PHE A 179 16.31 -15.44 1.40
N GLN A 180 17.21 -15.32 2.37
CA GLN A 180 18.27 -16.30 2.61
C GLN A 180 17.89 -17.21 3.79
N GLY A 181 17.90 -18.53 3.56
CA GLY A 181 17.67 -19.55 4.59
C GLY A 181 16.54 -20.52 4.24
N ALA A 182 16.77 -21.81 4.42
CA ALA A 182 15.81 -22.88 4.08
C ALA A 182 14.50 -22.78 4.88
N SER A 183 14.54 -22.19 6.08
CA SER A 183 13.37 -22.05 6.95
C SER A 183 12.24 -21.22 6.33
N PHE A 184 12.53 -20.35 5.36
CA PHE A 184 11.49 -19.63 4.61
C PHE A 184 10.66 -20.54 3.70
N GLU A 185 11.14 -21.75 3.39
CA GLU A 185 10.44 -22.76 2.58
C GLU A 185 9.93 -23.95 3.39
N THR A 186 10.33 -24.08 4.66
CA THR A 186 9.94 -25.21 5.52
C THR A 186 9.05 -24.78 6.68
N ASP A 187 9.40 -23.73 7.42
CA ASP A 187 8.63 -23.22 8.56
C ASP A 187 7.44 -22.38 8.06
N GLU A 188 6.23 -22.82 8.42
CA GLU A 188 4.99 -22.15 8.05
C GLU A 188 4.91 -20.71 8.55
N ARG A 189 5.44 -20.42 9.74
CA ARG A 189 5.44 -19.05 10.29
C ARG A 189 6.31 -18.14 9.42
N LEU A 190 7.47 -18.61 9.01
CA LEU A 190 8.37 -17.85 8.14
C LEU A 190 7.85 -17.75 6.70
N LYS A 191 7.12 -18.76 6.20
CA LYS A 191 6.39 -18.64 4.93
C LYS A 191 5.38 -17.51 4.95
N ARG A 192 4.59 -17.38 6.04
CA ARG A 192 3.63 -16.28 6.21
C ARG A 192 4.34 -14.93 6.27
N VAL A 193 5.45 -14.83 7.01
CA VAL A 193 6.27 -13.60 7.05
C VAL A 193 6.85 -13.26 5.67
N LYS A 194 7.37 -14.26 4.94
CA LYS A 194 7.86 -14.08 3.55
C LYS A 194 6.75 -13.55 2.65
N SER A 195 5.56 -14.16 2.69
CA SER A 195 4.38 -13.70 1.93
C SER A 195 4.01 -12.25 2.26
N LEU A 196 3.95 -11.91 3.54
CA LEU A 196 3.66 -10.56 4.01
C LEU A 196 4.69 -9.54 3.52
N LEU A 197 5.99 -9.86 3.61
CA LEU A 197 7.06 -8.96 3.19
C LEU A 197 7.11 -8.79 1.67
N LEU A 198 6.84 -9.85 0.90
CA LEU A 198 6.70 -9.76 -0.56
C LEU A 198 5.57 -8.80 -0.94
N ASP A 199 4.45 -8.88 -0.25
CA ASP A 199 3.30 -7.99 -0.49
C ASP A 199 3.58 -6.54 -0.04
N PHE A 200 4.26 -6.40 1.10
CA PHE A 200 4.60 -5.10 1.69
C PHE A 200 5.70 -4.35 0.94
N PHE A 201 6.54 -5.03 0.15
CA PHE A 201 7.63 -4.39 -0.60
C PHE A 201 7.55 -4.59 -2.11
N GLY A 202 6.70 -5.48 -2.63
CA GLY A 202 6.61 -5.82 -4.05
C GLY A 202 5.87 -4.82 -4.95
N GLY A 203 5.35 -3.75 -4.35
CA GLY A 203 4.64 -2.65 -5.02
C GLY A 203 5.43 -2.01 -6.16
#